data_AF-A0A8T4X7N3-F1
#
_entry.id   AF-A0A8T4X7N3-F1
#
_cell.length_a   1.000
_cell.length_b   1.000
_cell.length_c   1.000
_cell.angle_alpha   90.00
_cell.angle_beta   90.00
_cell.angle_gamma   90.00
#
_symmetry.space_group_name_H-M   'P 1'
#
loop_
_entity.id
_entity.type
_entity.pdbx_description
1 polymer ?
#
loop_
_entity_poly.entity_id
_entity_poly.type
_entity_poly.pdbx_seq_one_letter_code
_entity_poly.pdbx_strand_id
1 'polypeptide(L)'
;MTKLGLIDLEILFLGIKNNGAFNEKDIENSELKRLGVGRILDSLASLKDRKLLTLNSDGTFSITELAKYTLWSEQIPIGVKILRLLEIKSFDIETISNFLRKPEDELIEEIEKLRKKQLVLMSPLRQESKLVKMYEILPEGVEEIKKIEEFGFQSNLEENTSKKEIFELINELVEEFSNESIEDSKKKEIILKLEKIKEKLSLV
;
A
#
# COMPACT_ATOMS: atom_id res chain seq x y z
N MET A 1 8.15 2.12 -3.96
CA MET A 1 7.58 3.41 -3.47
C MET A 1 8.62 4.13 -2.62
N THR A 2 8.58 5.46 -2.44
CA THR A 2 9.46 6.10 -1.43
C THR A 2 9.06 5.56 -0.06
N LYS A 3 10.02 4.95 0.64
CA LYS A 3 9.82 4.31 1.95
C LYS A 3 9.21 5.30 2.95
N LEU A 4 8.09 4.94 3.59
CA LEU A 4 7.46 5.77 4.63
C LEU A 4 8.29 5.69 5.91
N GLY A 5 8.48 6.82 6.57
CA GLY A 5 8.98 6.85 7.96
C GLY A 5 7.88 6.56 8.98
N LEU A 6 8.25 6.36 10.23
CA LEU A 6 7.28 6.18 11.33
C LEU A 6 6.39 7.41 11.51
N ILE A 7 6.97 8.62 11.46
CA ILE A 7 6.21 9.88 11.59
C ILE A 7 5.22 10.03 10.42
N ASP A 8 5.67 9.73 9.20
CA ASP A 8 4.81 9.74 8.02
C ASP A 8 3.61 8.80 8.20
N LEU A 9 3.87 7.58 8.68
CA LEU A 9 2.82 6.60 8.97
C LEU A 9 1.84 7.11 10.04
N GLU A 10 2.33 7.67 11.15
CA GLU A 10 1.48 8.20 12.23
C GLU A 10 0.58 9.36 11.74
N ILE A 11 1.12 10.26 10.90
CA ILE A 11 0.36 11.36 10.29
C ILE A 11 -0.71 10.82 9.34
N LEU A 12 -0.35 9.91 8.44
CA LEU A 12 -1.33 9.29 7.54
C LEU A 12 -2.37 8.50 8.33
N PHE A 13 -1.97 7.79 9.38
CA PHE A 13 -2.91 7.05 10.21
C PHE A 13 -3.91 7.96 10.95
N LEU A 14 -3.48 9.15 11.38
CA LEU A 14 -4.38 10.14 12.00
C LEU A 14 -5.54 10.49 11.06
N GLY A 15 -5.27 10.80 9.79
CA GLY A 15 -6.34 11.07 8.85
C GLY A 15 -7.19 9.83 8.54
N ILE A 16 -6.62 8.61 8.51
CA ILE A 16 -7.41 7.38 8.33
C ILE A 16 -8.40 7.17 9.49
N LYS A 17 -7.96 7.45 10.72
CA LYS A 17 -8.81 7.41 11.92
C LYS A 17 -9.93 8.46 11.86
N ASN A 18 -9.65 9.61 11.25
CA ASN A 18 -10.58 10.73 11.10
C ASN A 18 -11.30 10.73 9.73
N ASN A 19 -11.57 9.56 9.16
CA ASN A 19 -12.34 9.38 7.91
C ASN A 19 -11.76 10.10 6.68
N GLY A 20 -10.44 10.23 6.62
CA GLY A 20 -9.68 10.70 5.46
C GLY A 20 -9.21 12.16 5.54
N ALA A 21 -9.52 12.90 6.61
CA ALA A 21 -9.05 14.27 6.79
C ALA A 21 -8.69 14.57 8.25
N PHE A 22 -7.80 15.53 8.49
CA PHE A 22 -7.39 15.97 9.82
C PHE A 22 -6.91 17.43 9.81
N ASN A 23 -6.84 18.05 10.98
CA ASN A 23 -6.36 19.42 11.18
C ASN A 23 -5.38 19.52 12.36
N GLU A 24 -4.95 20.74 12.66
CA GLU A 24 -4.02 21.03 13.77
C GLU A 24 -4.51 20.50 15.13
N LYS A 25 -5.80 20.68 15.45
CA LYS A 25 -6.38 20.20 16.71
C LYS A 25 -6.33 18.68 16.79
N ASP A 26 -6.50 17.98 15.67
CA ASP A 26 -6.38 16.51 15.64
C ASP A 26 -4.93 16.08 15.95
N ILE A 27 -3.94 16.80 15.44
CA ILE A 27 -2.52 16.55 15.72
C ILE A 27 -2.23 16.78 17.21
N GLU A 28 -2.67 17.91 17.78
CA GLU A 28 -2.49 18.26 19.20
C GLU A 28 -3.14 17.24 20.15
N ASN A 29 -4.25 16.64 19.74
CA ASN A 29 -4.97 15.62 20.53
C ASN A 29 -4.48 14.19 20.27
N SER A 30 -3.45 14.00 19.44
CA SER A 30 -2.88 12.70 19.12
C SER A 30 -1.52 12.47 19.78
N GLU A 31 -0.98 11.26 19.63
CA GLU A 31 0.40 10.95 20.04
C GLU A 31 1.46 11.76 19.28
N LEU A 32 1.12 12.37 18.14
CA LEU A 32 2.02 13.23 17.38
C LEU A 32 2.42 14.49 18.15
N LYS A 33 1.63 14.95 19.14
CA LYS A 33 1.95 16.13 19.97
C LYS A 33 3.28 16.02 20.71
N ARG A 34 3.76 14.78 20.93
CA ARG A 34 5.07 14.52 21.54
C ARG A 34 6.24 14.89 20.62
N LEU A 35 5.97 15.04 19.32
CA LEU A 35 6.94 15.48 18.32
C LEU A 35 7.03 17.01 18.34
N GLY A 36 8.23 17.55 18.11
CA GLY A 36 8.38 19.00 17.94
C GLY A 36 7.71 19.49 16.67
N VAL A 37 7.12 20.69 16.73
CA VAL A 37 6.37 21.33 15.62
C VAL A 37 7.13 21.29 14.30
N GLY A 38 8.43 21.62 14.31
CA GLY A 38 9.26 21.59 13.10
C GLY A 38 9.27 20.23 12.39
N ARG A 39 9.39 19.12 13.15
CA ARG A 39 9.38 17.76 12.57
C ARG A 39 8.04 17.40 11.94
N ILE A 40 6.94 17.84 12.56
CA ILE A 40 5.60 17.62 12.03
C ILE A 40 5.44 18.39 10.72
N LEU A 41 5.86 19.67 10.67
CA LEU A 41 5.78 20.49 9.47
C LEU A 41 6.65 19.94 8.33
N ASP A 42 7.86 19.47 8.63
CA ASP A 42 8.74 18.83 7.65
C ASP A 42 8.11 17.57 7.05
N SER A 43 7.53 16.70 7.88
CA SER A 43 6.81 15.51 7.41
C SER A 43 5.54 15.87 6.62
N LEU A 44 4.75 16.85 7.07
CA LEU A 44 3.56 17.31 6.33
C LEU A 44 3.92 17.86 4.94
N ALA A 45 4.99 18.67 4.85
CA ALA A 45 5.51 19.17 3.59
C ALA A 45 5.97 18.03 2.68
N SER A 46 6.77 17.09 3.21
CA SER A 46 7.25 15.92 2.47
C SER A 46 6.10 15.04 1.96
N LEU A 47 5.10 14.76 2.80
CA LEU A 47 3.92 13.96 2.42
C LEU A 47 3.10 14.65 1.34
N LYS A 48 2.93 15.98 1.41
CA LYS A 48 2.27 16.78 0.37
C LYS A 48 3.04 16.75 -0.94
N ASP A 49 4.36 16.93 -0.90
CA ASP A 49 5.21 16.89 -2.11
C ASP A 49 5.19 15.52 -2.79
N ARG A 50 5.10 14.45 -1.99
CA ARG A 50 4.90 13.07 -2.44
C ARG A 50 3.46 12.74 -2.87
N LYS A 51 2.55 13.72 -2.84
CA LYS A 51 1.12 13.60 -3.20
C LYS A 51 0.34 12.59 -2.33
N LEU A 52 0.78 12.39 -1.09
CA LEU A 52 0.11 11.54 -0.09
C LEU A 52 -0.91 12.33 0.73
N LEU A 53 -0.73 13.66 0.80
CA LEU A 53 -1.65 14.60 1.41
C LEU A 53 -2.01 15.74 0.44
N THR A 54 -3.18 16.33 0.64
CA THR A 54 -3.59 17.62 0.06
C THR A 54 -3.93 18.59 1.18
N LEU A 55 -3.49 19.85 1.04
CA LEU A 55 -3.90 20.94 1.92
C LEU A 55 -5.13 21.61 1.30
N ASN A 56 -6.25 21.58 2.02
CA ASN A 56 -7.51 22.18 1.60
C ASN A 56 -7.51 23.70 1.90
N SER A 57 -8.42 24.43 1.27
CA SER A 57 -8.53 25.89 1.42
C SER A 57 -8.90 26.35 2.83
N ASP A 58 -9.51 25.47 3.63
CA ASP A 58 -9.87 25.72 5.03
C ASP A 58 -8.74 25.42 6.02
N GLY A 59 -7.56 25.03 5.53
CA GLY A 59 -6.40 24.68 6.34
C GLY A 59 -6.38 23.24 6.84
N THR A 60 -7.37 22.42 6.47
CA THR A 60 -7.38 20.98 6.78
C THR A 60 -6.52 20.18 5.79
N PHE A 61 -6.02 19.02 6.22
CA PHE A 61 -5.31 18.08 5.36
C PHE A 61 -6.22 16.90 5.02
N SER A 62 -6.25 16.50 3.75
CA SER A 62 -6.90 15.27 3.30
C SER A 62 -5.87 14.25 2.83
N ILE A 63 -6.13 12.98 3.13
CA ILE A 63 -5.36 11.84 2.63
C ILE A 63 -5.80 11.53 1.20
N THR A 64 -4.83 11.39 0.30
CA THR A 64 -5.11 11.04 -1.09
C THR A 64 -5.42 9.56 -1.26
N GLU A 65 -6.06 9.19 -2.37
CA GLU A 65 -6.23 7.77 -2.73
C GLU A 65 -4.88 7.05 -2.80
N LEU A 66 -3.84 7.70 -3.32
CA LEU A 66 -2.48 7.14 -3.36
C LEU A 66 -1.99 6.74 -1.95
N ALA A 67 -2.22 7.58 -0.94
CA ALA A 67 -1.86 7.24 0.43
C ALA A 67 -2.69 6.09 1.00
N LYS A 68 -3.99 6.00 0.67
CA LYS A 68 -4.80 4.83 1.01
C LYS A 68 -4.26 3.57 0.34
N TYR A 69 -3.85 3.63 -0.93
CA TYR A 69 -3.20 2.54 -1.67
C TYR A 69 -1.80 2.16 -1.16
N THR A 70 -1.22 2.93 -0.24
CA THR A 70 0.04 2.54 0.40
C THR A 70 -0.17 1.42 1.41
N LEU A 71 -1.26 1.46 2.20
CA LEU A 71 -1.46 0.51 3.30
C LEU A 71 -2.92 0.09 3.56
N TRP A 72 -3.90 0.95 3.29
CA TRP A 72 -5.29 0.77 3.76
C TRP A 72 -6.29 0.34 2.68
N SER A 73 -5.91 0.31 1.40
CA SER A 73 -6.79 -0.15 0.33
C SER A 73 -7.13 -1.63 0.49
N GLU A 74 -8.40 -2.01 0.33
CA GLU A 74 -8.85 -3.40 0.34
C GLU A 74 -8.27 -4.23 -0.82
N GLN A 75 -7.79 -3.58 -1.88
CA GLN A 75 -7.12 -4.26 -3.00
C GLN A 75 -5.74 -4.81 -2.63
N ILE A 76 -5.16 -4.36 -1.52
CA ILE A 76 -3.85 -4.81 -1.07
C ILE A 76 -4.04 -6.02 -0.15
N PRO A 77 -3.41 -7.17 -0.44
CA PRO A 77 -3.48 -8.33 0.44
C PRO A 77 -2.92 -8.03 1.84
N ILE A 78 -3.52 -8.63 2.86
CA ILE A 78 -3.17 -8.38 4.26
C ILE A 78 -1.70 -8.67 4.54
N GLY A 79 -1.15 -9.76 3.98
CA GLY A 79 0.26 -10.08 4.11
C GLY A 79 1.18 -8.97 3.61
N VAL A 80 0.83 -8.30 2.49
CA VAL A 80 1.59 -7.15 1.97
C VAL A 80 1.48 -5.95 2.90
N LYS A 81 0.28 -5.69 3.43
CA LYS A 81 0.07 -4.62 4.40
C LYS A 81 0.96 -4.81 5.63
N ILE A 82 1.01 -6.04 6.16
CA ILE A 82 1.88 -6.41 7.28
C ILE A 82 3.35 -6.18 6.92
N LEU A 83 3.82 -6.71 5.78
CA LEU A 83 5.22 -6.56 5.36
C LEU A 83 5.59 -5.08 5.22
N ARG A 84 4.77 -4.26 4.56
CA ARG A 84 5.01 -2.81 4.41
C ARG A 84 5.09 -2.10 5.76
N LEU A 85 4.24 -2.46 6.71
CA LEU A 85 4.27 -1.91 8.06
C LEU A 85 5.58 -2.31 8.78
N LEU A 86 5.95 -3.58 8.70
CA LEU A 86 7.18 -4.12 9.32
C LEU A 86 8.46 -3.60 8.67
N GLU A 87 8.40 -3.15 7.40
CA GLU A 87 9.50 -2.50 6.71
C GLU A 87 9.90 -1.15 7.32
N ILE A 88 8.96 -0.51 8.02
CA ILE A 88 9.14 0.77 8.72
C ILE A 88 9.80 0.52 10.08
N LYS A 89 9.28 -0.44 10.84
CA LYS A 89 9.76 -0.81 12.18
C LYS A 89 9.16 -2.16 12.60
N SER A 90 9.78 -2.82 13.57
CA SER A 90 9.13 -3.92 14.30
C SER A 90 7.97 -3.45 15.17
N PHE A 91 6.92 -4.27 15.22
CA PHE A 91 5.68 -3.99 15.94
C PHE A 91 5.13 -5.25 16.63
N ASP A 92 4.36 -5.06 17.70
CA ASP A 92 3.51 -6.09 18.29
C ASP A 92 2.17 -6.23 17.54
N ILE A 93 1.42 -7.29 17.84
CA ILE A 93 0.15 -7.58 17.16
C ILE A 93 -0.91 -6.50 17.40
N GLU A 94 -0.97 -5.93 18.60
CA GLU A 94 -1.94 -4.89 18.98
C GLU A 94 -1.71 -3.63 18.14
N THR A 95 -0.44 -3.25 17.95
CA THR A 95 -0.04 -2.11 17.14
C THR A 95 -0.32 -2.34 15.65
N ILE A 96 -0.03 -3.55 15.14
CA ILE A 96 -0.36 -3.93 13.74
C ILE A 96 -1.87 -3.87 13.52
N SER A 97 -2.65 -4.45 14.44
CA SER A 97 -4.12 -4.42 14.46
C SER A 97 -4.66 -3.00 14.43
N ASN A 98 -4.14 -2.12 15.27
CA ASN A 98 -4.52 -0.72 15.32
C ASN A 98 -4.25 0.00 13.98
N PHE A 99 -3.02 -0.10 13.44
CA PHE A 99 -2.67 0.55 12.17
C PHE A 99 -3.50 0.02 10.99
N LEU A 100 -3.69 -1.29 10.90
CA LEU A 100 -4.42 -1.92 9.79
C LEU A 100 -5.94 -1.87 9.96
N ARG A 101 -6.44 -1.50 11.14
CA ARG A 101 -7.87 -1.52 11.51
C ARG A 101 -8.52 -2.87 11.24
N LYS A 102 -7.79 -3.94 11.59
CA LYS A 102 -8.15 -5.35 11.36
C LYS A 102 -8.07 -6.09 12.69
N PRO A 103 -8.94 -7.07 12.95
CA PRO A 103 -8.92 -7.80 14.21
C PRO A 103 -7.64 -8.66 14.32
N GLU A 104 -7.18 -8.88 15.55
CA GLU A 104 -5.89 -9.53 15.80
C GLU A 104 -5.86 -10.99 15.32
N ASP A 105 -6.97 -11.71 15.39
CA ASP A 105 -7.09 -13.10 14.96
C ASP A 105 -6.82 -13.27 13.45
N GLU A 106 -7.44 -12.44 12.62
CA GLU A 106 -7.20 -12.39 11.15
C GLU A 106 -5.72 -12.10 10.86
N LEU A 107 -5.10 -11.20 11.63
CA LEU A 107 -3.71 -10.80 11.45
C LEU A 107 -2.71 -11.86 11.93
N ILE A 108 -3.02 -12.55 13.03
CA ILE A 108 -2.18 -13.64 13.57
C ILE A 108 -2.07 -14.76 12.54
N GLU A 109 -3.18 -15.15 11.91
CA GLU A 109 -3.15 -16.20 10.89
C GLU A 109 -2.26 -15.80 9.71
N GLU A 110 -2.37 -14.57 9.23
CA GLU A 110 -1.58 -14.08 8.10
C GLU A 110 -0.09 -13.93 8.45
N ILE A 111 0.24 -13.42 9.63
CA ILE A 111 1.60 -13.34 10.13
C ILE A 111 2.23 -14.74 10.22
N GLU A 112 1.50 -15.74 10.71
CA GLU A 112 2.02 -17.11 10.77
C GLU A 112 2.29 -17.70 9.36
N LYS A 113 1.50 -17.33 8.33
CA LYS A 113 1.82 -17.67 6.94
C LYS A 113 3.12 -17.00 6.48
N LEU A 114 3.30 -15.71 6.79
CA LEU A 114 4.54 -14.97 6.47
C LEU A 114 5.76 -15.56 7.19
N ARG A 115 5.61 -15.95 8.47
CA ARG A 115 6.67 -16.62 9.25
C ARG A 115 7.06 -17.96 8.68
N LYS A 116 6.08 -18.79 8.28
CA LYS A 116 6.34 -20.09 7.61
C LYS A 116 7.09 -19.91 6.29
N LYS A 117 6.85 -18.81 5.59
CA LYS A 117 7.59 -18.40 4.38
C LYS A 117 8.93 -17.72 4.66
N GLN A 118 9.35 -17.62 5.93
CA GLN A 118 10.58 -16.94 6.34
C GLN A 118 10.65 -15.45 5.95
N LEU A 119 9.51 -14.78 5.82
CA LEU A 119 9.46 -13.35 5.49
C LEU A 119 9.41 -12.46 6.74
N VAL A 120 8.97 -13.02 7.86
CA VAL A 120 8.81 -12.35 9.16
C VAL A 120 9.40 -13.24 10.25
N LEU A 121 10.08 -12.62 11.21
CA LEU A 121 10.53 -13.24 12.45
C LEU A 121 9.66 -12.75 13.60
N MET A 122 9.42 -13.64 14.57
CA MET A 122 8.82 -13.29 15.85
C MET A 122 9.86 -13.46 16.94
N SER A 123 10.06 -12.41 17.73
CA SER A 123 10.94 -12.40 18.89
C SER A 123 10.15 -12.02 20.14
N PRO A 124 10.32 -12.75 21.26
CA PRO A 124 9.74 -12.34 22.53
C PRO A 124 10.56 -11.19 23.13
N LEU A 125 9.90 -10.06 23.42
CA LEU A 125 10.51 -8.92 24.09
C LEU A 125 9.90 -8.75 25.49
N ARG A 126 10.74 -8.53 26.49
CA ARG A 126 10.29 -8.22 27.85
C ARG A 126 10.04 -6.71 27.97
N GLN A 127 8.80 -6.31 28.15
CA GLN A 127 8.39 -4.93 28.42
C GLN A 127 7.57 -4.90 29.71
N GLU A 128 7.92 -4.02 30.64
CA GLU A 128 7.19 -3.81 31.90
C GLU A 128 6.81 -5.12 32.64
N SER A 129 7.74 -6.07 32.67
CA SER A 129 7.59 -7.41 33.27
C SER A 129 6.66 -8.39 32.54
N LYS A 130 6.10 -8.02 31.38
CA LYS A 130 5.36 -8.91 30.48
C LYS A 130 6.21 -9.33 29.28
N LEU A 131 5.92 -10.51 28.73
CA LEU A 131 6.49 -10.97 27.46
C LEU A 131 5.53 -10.57 26.34
N VAL A 132 6.00 -9.72 25.43
CA VAL A 132 5.27 -9.26 24.24
C VAL A 132 5.92 -9.88 23.01
N LYS A 133 5.13 -10.39 22.08
CA LYS A 133 5.65 -10.88 20.79
C LYS A 133 5.85 -9.70 19.87
N MET A 134 7.09 -9.47 19.47
CA MET A 134 7.45 -8.49 18.46
C MET A 134 7.64 -9.20 17.14
N TYR A 135 7.17 -8.58 16.07
CA TYR A 135 7.35 -9.06 14.71
C TYR A 135 8.29 -8.12 13.97
N GLU A 136 9.21 -8.69 13.21
CA GLU A 136 10.18 -7.97 12.40
C GLU A 136 10.26 -8.58 11.00
N ILE A 137 10.43 -7.73 9.99
CA ILE A 137 10.62 -8.20 8.62
C ILE A 137 12.02 -8.80 8.45
N LEU A 138 12.11 -9.92 7.77
CA LEU A 138 13.37 -10.54 7.36
C LEU A 138 13.81 -10.01 5.99
N PRO A 139 15.10 -10.16 5.61
CA PRO A 139 15.60 -9.74 4.29
C PRO A 139 14.75 -10.26 3.13
N GLU A 140 14.30 -11.52 3.20
CA GLU A 140 13.43 -12.16 2.23
C GLU A 140 12.07 -11.44 2.10
N GLY A 141 11.52 -10.96 3.21
CA GLY A 141 10.31 -10.14 3.21
C GLY A 141 10.52 -8.78 2.54
N VAL A 142 11.68 -8.16 2.73
CA VAL A 142 12.03 -6.89 2.05
C VAL A 142 12.18 -7.11 0.54
N GLU A 143 12.80 -8.21 0.13
CA GLU A 143 12.89 -8.58 -1.29
C GLU A 143 11.51 -8.86 -1.90
N GLU A 144 10.62 -9.51 -1.15
CA GLU A 144 9.25 -9.76 -1.59
C GLU A 144 8.47 -8.46 -1.84
N ILE A 145 8.60 -7.46 -0.95
CA ILE A 145 8.04 -6.13 -1.19
C ILE A 145 8.57 -5.53 -2.50
N LYS A 146 9.89 -5.57 -2.72
CA LYS A 146 10.48 -5.02 -3.96
C LYS A 146 9.93 -5.69 -5.20
N LYS A 147 9.79 -7.02 -5.20
CA LYS A 147 9.18 -7.77 -6.30
C LYS A 147 7.73 -7.32 -6.54
N ILE A 148 6.94 -7.17 -5.49
CA ILE A 148 5.54 -6.70 -5.60
C ILE A 148 5.48 -5.27 -6.16
N GLU A 149 6.41 -4.40 -5.76
CA GLU A 149 6.47 -3.04 -6.28
C GLU A 149 6.91 -2.97 -7.76
N GLU A 150 7.78 -3.87 -8.19
CA GLU A 150 8.28 -3.93 -9.57
C GLU A 150 7.31 -4.65 -10.52
N PHE A 151 6.70 -5.75 -10.09
CA PHE A 151 5.93 -6.67 -10.93
C PHE A 151 4.43 -6.71 -10.59
N GLY A 152 3.99 -6.01 -9.55
CA GLY A 152 2.63 -6.14 -9.00
C GLY A 152 2.46 -7.41 -8.14
N PHE A 153 1.30 -7.56 -7.52
CA PHE A 153 1.00 -8.74 -6.72
C PHE A 153 0.55 -9.88 -7.65
N GLN A 154 1.43 -10.85 -7.91
CA GLN A 154 1.06 -12.09 -8.60
C GLN A 154 0.54 -13.07 -7.54
N SER A 155 -0.78 -13.22 -7.45
CA SER A 155 -1.33 -14.37 -6.75
C SER A 155 -0.87 -15.62 -7.49
N ASN A 156 -0.13 -16.52 -6.82
CA ASN A 156 0.18 -17.87 -7.34
C ASN A 156 -1.07 -18.77 -7.50
N LEU A 157 -2.23 -18.18 -7.67
CA LEU A 157 -3.35 -18.78 -8.34
C LEU A 157 -3.34 -18.17 -9.73
N GLU A 158 -3.01 -19.02 -10.71
CA GLU A 158 -3.57 -18.86 -12.05
C GLU A 158 -2.85 -17.84 -12.98
N GLU A 159 -1.53 -18.01 -13.15
CA GLU A 159 -0.73 -17.33 -14.20
C GLU A 159 -1.31 -17.49 -15.63
N ASN A 160 -2.12 -18.53 -15.86
CA ASN A 160 -2.73 -18.82 -17.15
C ASN A 160 -4.15 -18.25 -17.35
N THR A 161 -4.91 -17.94 -16.31
CA THR A 161 -6.26 -17.35 -16.46
C THR A 161 -6.22 -15.85 -16.44
N SER A 162 -5.42 -15.23 -15.56
CA SER A 162 -5.24 -13.78 -15.50
C SER A 162 -4.66 -13.19 -16.80
N LYS A 163 -3.64 -13.84 -17.40
CA LYS A 163 -3.17 -13.47 -18.74
C LYS A 163 -4.29 -13.65 -19.77
N LYS A 164 -5.01 -14.77 -19.75
CA LYS A 164 -6.08 -15.03 -20.72
C LYS A 164 -7.21 -14.00 -20.64
N GLU A 165 -7.63 -13.61 -19.44
CA GLU A 165 -8.62 -12.56 -19.20
C GLU A 165 -8.13 -11.19 -19.69
N ILE A 166 -6.85 -10.84 -19.44
CA ILE A 166 -6.27 -9.58 -19.97
C ILE A 166 -6.22 -9.62 -21.51
N PHE A 167 -5.90 -10.76 -22.11
CA PHE A 167 -5.93 -10.92 -23.56
C PHE A 167 -7.35 -10.81 -24.14
N GLU A 168 -8.35 -11.38 -23.46
CA GLU A 168 -9.76 -11.28 -23.83
C GLU A 168 -10.25 -9.82 -23.75
N LEU A 169 -9.94 -9.10 -22.67
CA LEU A 169 -10.26 -7.67 -22.53
C LEU A 169 -9.57 -6.79 -23.58
N ILE A 170 -8.31 -7.08 -23.93
CA ILE A 170 -7.61 -6.36 -25.00
C ILE A 170 -8.30 -6.63 -26.35
N ASN A 171 -8.69 -7.87 -26.63
CA ASN A 171 -9.37 -8.22 -27.88
C ASN A 171 -10.76 -7.57 -27.96
N GLU A 172 -11.53 -7.59 -26.88
CA GLU A 172 -12.84 -6.91 -26.79
C GLU A 172 -12.69 -5.42 -27.07
N LEU A 173 -11.71 -4.75 -26.43
CA LEU A 173 -11.43 -3.33 -26.71
C LEU A 173 -11.03 -3.11 -28.18
N VAL A 174 -10.17 -3.95 -28.75
CA VAL A 174 -9.78 -3.82 -30.16
C VAL A 174 -10.99 -4.00 -31.10
N GLU A 175 -11.91 -4.92 -30.80
CA GLU A 175 -13.14 -5.13 -31.57
C GLU A 175 -14.13 -3.98 -31.41
N GLU A 176 -14.36 -3.51 -30.18
CA GLU A 176 -15.20 -2.34 -29.88
C GLU A 176 -14.70 -1.10 -30.61
N PHE A 177 -13.40 -0.81 -30.49
CA PHE A 177 -12.79 0.27 -31.25
C PHE A 177 -12.97 -0.02 -32.73
N SER A 178 -12.60 -1.17 -33.27
CA SER A 178 -12.70 -1.46 -34.72
C SER A 178 -14.10 -1.27 -35.32
N ASN A 179 -15.15 -1.57 -34.57
CA ASN A 179 -16.55 -1.46 -35.00
C ASN A 179 -17.13 -0.03 -34.93
N GLU A 180 -16.49 0.91 -34.22
CA GLU A 180 -16.91 2.31 -34.25
C GLU A 180 -16.58 2.97 -35.61
N SER A 181 -17.59 3.48 -36.30
CA SER A 181 -17.49 4.09 -37.63
C SER A 181 -16.84 5.49 -37.62
N ILE A 182 -15.63 5.60 -37.08
CA ILE A 182 -14.84 6.84 -37.08
C ILE A 182 -13.39 6.48 -37.46
N GLU A 183 -12.97 6.87 -38.67
CA GLU A 183 -11.55 6.89 -39.03
C GLU A 183 -10.86 8.09 -38.37
N ASP A 184 -10.50 7.94 -37.10
CA ASP A 184 -9.59 8.84 -36.42
C ASP A 184 -8.18 8.23 -36.42
N SER A 185 -7.16 9.00 -36.80
CA SER A 185 -5.76 8.58 -36.74
C SER A 185 -5.34 8.19 -35.31
N LYS A 186 -5.98 8.78 -34.29
CA LYS A 186 -5.79 8.42 -32.88
C LYS A 186 -6.26 7.02 -32.53
N LYS A 187 -7.33 6.55 -33.16
CA LYS A 187 -7.87 5.20 -32.98
C LYS A 187 -6.87 4.14 -33.44
N LYS A 188 -6.26 4.35 -34.62
CA LYS A 188 -5.20 3.49 -35.15
C LYS A 188 -3.98 3.47 -34.22
N GLU A 189 -3.63 4.61 -33.62
CA GLU A 189 -2.54 4.70 -32.64
C GLU A 189 -2.85 3.94 -31.34
N ILE A 190 -4.08 3.99 -30.84
CA ILE A 190 -4.53 3.28 -29.64
C ILE A 190 -4.50 1.76 -29.88
N ILE A 191 -5.04 1.28 -31.01
CA ILE A 191 -5.00 -0.15 -31.38
C ILE A 191 -3.55 -0.65 -31.45
N LEU A 192 -2.65 0.12 -32.08
CA LEU A 192 -1.22 -0.20 -32.13
C LEU A 192 -0.56 -0.27 -30.74
N LYS A 193 -0.97 0.57 -29.79
CA LYS A 193 -0.48 0.51 -28.41
C LYS A 193 -1.01 -0.72 -27.67
N LEU A 194 -2.28 -1.07 -27.86
CA LEU A 194 -2.89 -2.26 -27.27
C LEU A 194 -2.24 -3.56 -27.79
N GLU A 195 -2.00 -3.67 -29.09
CA GLU A 195 -1.29 -4.82 -29.68
C GLU A 195 0.15 -4.93 -29.17
N LYS A 196 0.87 -3.81 -29.01
CA LYS A 196 2.21 -3.82 -28.40
C LYS A 196 2.21 -4.27 -26.94
N ILE A 197 1.15 -3.95 -26.19
CA ILE A 197 1.00 -4.42 -24.80
C ILE A 197 0.77 -5.94 -24.82
N LYS A 198 -0.09 -6.44 -25.71
CA LYS A 198 -0.35 -7.87 -25.91
C LYS A 198 0.91 -8.66 -26.29
N GLU A 199 1.73 -8.15 -27.21
CA GLU A 199 3.01 -8.77 -27.59
C GLU A 199 3.97 -8.86 -26.39
N LYS A 200 4.09 -7.80 -25.58
CA LYS A 200 4.93 -7.82 -24.38
C LYS A 200 4.45 -8.80 -23.32
N LEU A 201 3.15 -9.02 -23.22
CA LEU A 201 2.55 -10.01 -22.31
C LEU A 201 2.77 -11.46 -22.79
N SER A 202 3.07 -11.67 -24.08
CA SER A 202 3.34 -13.00 -24.66
C SER A 202 4.80 -13.46 -24.56
N LEU A 203 5.73 -12.55 -24.24
CA LEU A 203 7.19 -12.79 -24.22
C LEU A 203 7.77 -13.05 -22.82
N VAL A 204 6.91 -13.28 -21.82
CA VAL A 204 7.26 -13.65 -20.43
C VAL A 204 6.47 -14.88 -20.05
#